data_AF-A0A835F6Q1-F1
#
_entry.id   AF-A0A835F6Q1-F1
#
_cell.length_a   1.000
_cell.length_b   1.000
_cell.length_c   1.000
_cell.angle_alpha   90.00
_cell.angle_beta   90.00
_cell.angle_gamma   90.00
#
_symmetry.space_group_name_H-M   'P 1'
#
loop_
_entity.id
_entity.type
_entity.pdbx_description
1 polymer ?
#
loop_
_entity_poly.entity_id
_entity_poly.type
_entity_poly.pdbx_seq_one_letter_code
_entity_poly.pdbx_strand_id
1 'polypeptide(L)'
;MGCSSGALHCKGSYAPRGAPLSYLAAGSPAIIANLWDVSDKDIDRFSKALLNSWLQENFTNDNNCSQCCLLRREFESLSIASKENGRTRRKGTRGKEPQQINGSSKCCSCRQRRMASYISEARQACRLPFLIGASPVCYGIPTIITSLGSK
;
A
#
# COMPACT_ATOMS: atom_id res chain seq x y z
N MET A 1 16.39 7.04 -4.67
CA MET A 1 15.14 7.43 -5.35
C MET A 1 15.40 8.74 -6.08
N GLY A 2 15.18 8.83 -7.39
CA GLY A 2 15.55 10.01 -8.20
C GLY A 2 14.36 10.82 -8.71
N CYS A 3 14.62 12.05 -9.17
CA CYS A 3 13.61 12.95 -9.76
C CYS A 3 13.03 12.41 -11.07
N SER A 4 11.71 12.54 -11.26
CA SER A 4 11.00 12.18 -12.50
C SER A 4 11.26 10.76 -13.01
N SER A 5 11.73 9.85 -12.15
CA SER A 5 12.06 8.46 -12.51
C SER A 5 10.82 7.65 -12.93
N GLY A 6 9.64 8.08 -12.49
CA GLY A 6 8.34 7.49 -12.74
C GLY A 6 7.52 8.21 -13.79
N ALA A 7 8.06 9.27 -14.39
CA ALA A 7 7.34 10.09 -15.35
C ALA A 7 7.11 9.34 -16.67
N LEU A 8 5.88 9.43 -17.17
CA LEU A 8 5.47 8.90 -18.46
C LEU A 8 5.20 10.06 -19.42
N HIS A 9 5.84 10.04 -20.58
CA HIS A 9 5.72 11.08 -21.59
C HIS A 9 4.77 10.61 -22.70
N CYS A 10 3.66 11.31 -22.86
CA CYS A 10 2.73 11.10 -23.97
C CYS A 10 3.20 11.87 -25.20
N LYS A 11 3.13 11.25 -26.38
CA LYS A 11 3.37 11.93 -27.67
C LYS A 11 2.14 11.71 -28.55
N GLY A 12 1.25 12.71 -28.61
CA GLY A 12 0.01 12.63 -29.38
C GLY A 12 -0.82 11.39 -29.02
N SER A 13 -1.17 10.60 -30.02
CA SER A 13 -1.99 9.38 -29.87
C SER A 13 -1.18 8.10 -29.63
N TYR A 14 0.14 8.19 -29.43
CA TYR A 14 0.99 7.02 -29.18
C TYR A 14 1.01 6.62 -27.71
N ALA A 15 1.31 5.34 -27.45
CA ALA A 15 1.50 4.84 -26.09
C ALA A 15 2.57 5.64 -25.34
N PRO A 16 2.36 5.93 -24.04
CA PRO A 16 3.32 6.70 -23.25
C PRO A 16 4.67 6.00 -23.17
N ARG A 17 5.75 6.79 -23.02
CA ARG A 17 7.11 6.29 -22.84
C ARG A 17 7.71 6.75 -21.51
N GLY A 18 8.42 5.86 -20.84
CA GLY A 18 9.19 6.20 -19.65
C GLY A 18 9.94 5.00 -19.10
N ALA A 19 10.89 5.26 -18.21
CA ALA A 19 11.72 4.23 -17.60
C ALA A 19 10.91 3.11 -16.94
N PRO A 20 9.78 3.37 -16.22
CA PRO A 20 9.02 2.30 -15.57
C PRO A 20 8.56 1.21 -16.55
N LEU A 21 8.16 1.59 -17.77
CA LEU A 21 7.69 0.63 -18.77
C LEU A 21 8.82 -0.28 -19.26
N SER A 22 10.05 0.24 -19.37
CA SER A 22 11.22 -0.58 -19.73
C SER A 22 11.55 -1.61 -18.65
N TYR A 23 11.45 -1.23 -17.36
CA TYR A 23 11.67 -2.16 -16.26
C TYR A 23 10.57 -3.23 -16.18
N LEU A 24 9.31 -2.85 -16.40
CA LEU A 24 8.20 -3.81 -16.47
C LEU A 24 8.37 -4.78 -17.65
N ALA A 25 8.76 -4.27 -18.83
CA ALA A 25 9.04 -5.10 -20.00
C ALA A 25 10.21 -6.07 -19.77
N ALA A 26 11.20 -5.68 -18.96
CA ALA A 26 12.30 -6.55 -18.53
C ALA A 26 11.91 -7.58 -17.45
N GLY A 27 10.64 -7.62 -17.02
CA GLY A 27 10.14 -8.59 -16.04
C GLY A 27 10.27 -8.15 -14.58
N SER A 28 10.50 -6.86 -14.30
CA SER A 28 10.51 -6.36 -12.93
C SER A 28 9.11 -6.47 -12.31
N PRO A 29 8.94 -7.12 -11.14
CA PRO A 29 7.61 -7.36 -10.56
C PRO A 29 6.98 -6.09 -9.99
N ALA A 30 7.78 -5.18 -9.46
CA ALA A 30 7.33 -3.90 -8.91
C ALA A 30 8.44 -2.85 -8.98
N ILE A 31 8.07 -1.60 -9.22
CA ILE A 31 8.98 -0.46 -9.35
C ILE A 31 8.42 0.70 -8.54
N ILE A 32 9.22 1.27 -7.64
CA ILE A 32 8.90 2.50 -6.92
C ILE A 32 9.62 3.65 -7.60
N ALA A 33 8.89 4.69 -7.99
CA ALA A 33 9.44 5.80 -8.76
C ALA A 33 8.72 7.12 -8.47
N ASN A 34 9.33 8.25 -8.81
CA ASN A 34 8.77 9.59 -8.58
C ASN A 34 8.18 10.17 -9.87
N LEU A 35 6.93 10.62 -9.83
CA LEU A 35 6.23 11.13 -11.01
C LEU A 35 6.79 12.46 -11.54
N TRP A 36 7.37 13.27 -10.67
CA TRP A 36 7.95 14.58 -10.99
C TRP A 36 9.18 14.86 -10.12
N ASP A 37 9.80 16.02 -10.31
CA ASP A 37 11.00 16.44 -9.58
C ASP A 37 10.68 16.69 -8.10
N VAL A 38 11.54 16.14 -7.22
CA VAL A 38 11.37 16.18 -5.76
C VAL A 38 12.61 16.78 -5.11
N SER A 39 12.45 17.35 -3.90
CA SER A 39 13.60 17.82 -3.13
C SER A 39 14.31 16.66 -2.43
N ASP A 40 15.63 16.70 -2.44
CA ASP A 40 16.51 15.68 -1.87
C ASP A 40 16.18 15.38 -0.39
N LYS A 41 16.05 16.44 0.42
CA LYS A 41 15.77 16.31 1.87
C LYS A 41 14.46 15.60 2.19
N ASP A 42 13.40 15.83 1.42
CA ASP A 42 12.11 15.18 1.68
C ASP A 42 12.07 13.77 1.08
N ILE A 43 12.67 13.53 -0.09
CA ILE A 43 12.70 12.17 -0.65
C ILE A 43 13.62 11.24 0.16
N ASP A 44 14.64 11.78 0.81
CA ASP A 44 15.47 11.05 1.78
C ASP A 44 14.68 10.65 3.02
N ARG A 45 13.83 11.54 3.56
CA ARG A 45 12.93 11.22 4.67
C ARG A 45 11.96 10.12 4.28
N PHE A 46 11.35 10.24 3.10
CA PHE A 46 10.48 9.21 2.54
C PHE A 46 11.22 7.87 2.43
N SER A 47 12.41 7.86 1.84
CA SER A 47 13.19 6.64 1.58
C SER A 47 13.61 5.97 2.90
N LYS A 48 14.03 6.76 3.89
CA LYS A 48 14.34 6.27 5.24
C LYS A 48 13.12 5.68 5.91
N ALA A 49 11.98 6.37 5.90
CA ALA A 49 10.74 5.87 6.49
C ALA A 49 10.27 4.57 5.81
N LEU A 50 10.29 4.54 4.47
CA LEU A 50 9.92 3.38 3.68
C LEU A 50 10.79 2.16 4.02
N LEU A 51 12.12 2.31 3.95
CA LEU A 51 13.05 1.20 4.18
C LEU A 51 13.01 0.73 5.63
N ASN A 52 12.91 1.66 6.59
CA ASN A 52 12.79 1.30 8.00
C ASN A 52 11.54 0.47 8.25
N SER A 53 10.35 0.93 7.85
CA SER A 53 9.12 0.15 8.07
C SER A 53 9.13 -1.17 7.29
N TRP A 54 9.57 -1.14 6.03
CA TRP A 54 9.51 -2.32 5.16
C TRP A 54 10.51 -3.42 5.56
N LEU A 55 11.68 -3.07 6.09
CA LEU A 55 12.67 -4.03 6.56
C LEU A 55 12.50 -4.40 8.04
N GLN A 56 12.13 -3.46 8.91
CA GLN A 56 12.04 -3.69 10.36
C GLN A 56 10.79 -4.47 10.79
N GLU A 57 9.68 -4.41 10.05
CA GLU A 57 8.50 -5.26 10.34
C GLU A 57 8.78 -6.76 10.20
N ASN A 58 9.92 -7.16 9.60
CA ASN A 58 10.36 -8.55 9.60
C ASN A 58 10.96 -9.00 10.94
N PHE A 59 11.30 -8.07 11.84
CA PHE A 59 11.99 -8.35 13.11
C PHE A 59 11.10 -8.16 14.34
N THR A 60 10.06 -7.31 14.28
CA THR A 60 9.16 -7.06 15.41
C THR A 60 7.94 -7.98 15.38
N ASN A 61 8.01 -9.05 16.17
CA ASN A 61 7.05 -10.13 16.23
C ASN A 61 5.82 -9.82 17.13
N ASP A 62 5.30 -8.58 17.15
CA ASP A 62 4.25 -8.17 18.12
C ASP A 62 2.84 -8.65 17.74
N ASN A 63 2.37 -9.68 18.43
CA ASN A 63 1.28 -10.60 18.05
C ASN A 63 -0.16 -10.05 18.22
N ASN A 64 -0.35 -8.73 18.19
CA ASN A 64 -1.61 -8.14 18.63
C ASN A 64 -2.34 -7.47 17.47
N CYS A 65 -3.11 -8.24 16.69
CA CYS A 65 -3.94 -7.69 15.62
C CYS A 65 -5.43 -7.75 15.96
N SER A 66 -5.93 -6.73 16.69
CA SER A 66 -7.36 -6.55 16.96
C SER A 66 -8.11 -5.91 15.78
N GLN A 67 -7.43 -5.09 14.96
CA GLN A 67 -8.05 -4.29 13.90
C GLN A 67 -8.26 -5.06 12.57
N CYS A 68 -7.33 -5.94 12.15
CA CYS A 68 -7.46 -6.61 10.84
C CYS A 68 -8.61 -7.60 10.79
N CYS A 69 -8.85 -8.32 11.88
CA CYS A 69 -9.91 -9.29 11.94
C CYS A 69 -11.31 -8.59 12.05
N LEU A 70 -11.38 -7.31 12.48
CA LEU A 70 -12.60 -6.48 12.39
C LEU A 70 -12.88 -6.00 10.97
N LEU A 71 -11.88 -5.43 10.30
CA LEU A 71 -12.04 -4.96 8.92
C LEU A 71 -12.32 -6.12 7.95
N ARG A 72 -11.69 -7.28 8.15
CA ARG A 72 -12.00 -8.49 7.36
C ARG A 72 -13.44 -8.93 7.56
N ARG A 73 -13.96 -8.93 8.79
CA ARG A 73 -15.38 -9.22 9.07
C ARG A 73 -16.31 -8.20 8.43
N GLU A 74 -15.95 -6.93 8.45
CA GLU A 74 -16.71 -5.87 7.78
C GLU A 74 -16.75 -6.09 6.26
N PHE A 75 -15.61 -6.39 5.63
CA PHE A 75 -15.52 -6.72 4.20
C PHE A 75 -16.21 -8.04 3.82
N GLU A 76 -16.12 -9.08 4.64
CA GLU A 76 -16.84 -10.34 4.42
C GLU A 76 -18.36 -10.15 4.57
N SER A 77 -18.81 -9.26 5.46
CA SER A 77 -20.23 -8.89 5.57
C SER A 77 -20.71 -7.99 4.41
N LEU A 78 -19.79 -7.41 3.64
CA LEU A 78 -20.05 -6.67 2.41
C LEU A 78 -19.91 -7.62 1.21
N SER A 79 -20.70 -8.70 1.17
CA SER A 79 -20.84 -9.48 -0.05
C SER A 79 -21.42 -8.57 -1.14
N ILE A 80 -20.64 -8.23 -2.17
CA ILE A 80 -21.20 -7.73 -3.43
C ILE A 80 -21.90 -8.92 -4.07
N ALA A 81 -23.15 -9.16 -3.67
CA ALA A 81 -24.04 -9.94 -4.49
C ALA A 81 -24.18 -9.17 -5.80
N SER A 82 -23.62 -9.70 -6.90
CA SER A 82 -24.10 -9.35 -8.23
C SER A 82 -25.59 -9.66 -8.25
N LYS A 83 -26.41 -8.62 -8.04
CA LYS A 83 -27.84 -8.69 -8.26
C LYS A 83 -28.15 -7.68 -9.36
N GLU A 84 -28.51 -8.24 -10.51
CA GLU A 84 -29.30 -7.55 -11.49
C GLU A 84 -30.49 -6.86 -10.79
N ASN A 85 -30.62 -5.58 -11.09
CA ASN A 85 -31.81 -4.72 -10.97
C ASN A 85 -32.70 -4.89 -9.73
N GLY A 86 -32.62 -3.91 -8.82
CA GLY A 86 -33.70 -3.69 -7.85
C GLY A 86 -33.36 -2.61 -6.82
N ARG A 87 -33.91 -1.42 -7.00
CA ARG A 87 -33.81 -0.30 -6.05
C ARG A 87 -34.41 -0.68 -4.68
N THR A 88 -33.66 -0.51 -3.59
CA THR A 88 -34.22 -0.10 -2.30
C THR A 88 -33.20 0.69 -1.47
N ARG A 89 -33.65 1.88 -1.06
CA ARG A 89 -33.05 2.85 -0.15
C ARG A 89 -33.11 2.36 1.30
N ARG A 90 -32.15 2.81 2.15
CA ARG A 90 -32.16 3.02 3.64
C ARG A 90 -30.89 2.42 4.27
N LYS A 91 -30.35 2.85 5.41
CA LYS A 91 -30.54 3.94 6.40
C LYS A 91 -29.22 3.95 7.20
N GLY A 92 -28.76 5.11 7.70
CA GLY A 92 -27.68 5.13 8.69
C GLY A 92 -28.14 4.62 10.06
N THR A 93 -27.24 3.96 10.79
CA THR A 93 -27.33 3.64 12.23
C THR A 93 -25.90 3.58 12.78
N ARG A 94 -25.46 4.56 13.59
CA ARG A 94 -25.47 4.59 15.07
C ARG A 94 -24.75 3.39 15.71
N GLY A 95 -23.68 3.72 16.45
CA GLY A 95 -22.70 2.80 16.99
C GLY A 95 -23.23 1.79 18.02
N LYS A 96 -22.43 0.75 18.22
CA LYS A 96 -22.52 -0.18 19.35
C LYS A 96 -21.13 -0.54 19.86
N GLU A 97 -21.08 -0.62 21.18
CA GLU A 97 -20.00 -1.02 22.09
C GLU A 97 -19.38 -2.40 21.76
N PRO A 98 -18.12 -2.68 22.14
CA PRO A 98 -17.47 -3.95 21.87
C PRO A 98 -17.86 -5.00 22.90
N GLN A 99 -18.58 -6.05 22.48
CA GLN A 99 -18.76 -7.27 23.27
C GLN A 99 -17.58 -8.23 23.06
N GLN A 100 -17.10 -8.78 24.17
CA GLN A 100 -15.99 -9.73 24.30
C GLN A 100 -16.22 -11.03 23.53
N ILE A 101 -15.17 -11.55 22.87
CA ILE A 101 -15.16 -12.91 22.32
C ILE A 101 -13.81 -13.58 22.63
N ASN A 102 -13.86 -14.58 23.51
CA ASN A 102 -12.81 -15.60 23.69
C ASN A 102 -12.93 -16.64 22.58
N GLY A 103 -11.85 -16.94 21.84
CA GLY A 103 -11.83 -18.13 20.97
C GLY A 103 -10.86 -18.06 19.79
N SER A 104 -9.81 -18.88 19.89
CA SER A 104 -8.80 -19.24 18.88
C SER A 104 -7.78 -18.16 18.49
N SER A 105 -6.63 -18.24 19.16
CA SER A 105 -5.36 -17.56 18.91
C SER A 105 -4.67 -18.01 17.61
N LYS A 106 -5.41 -18.18 16.51
CA LYS A 106 -4.82 -18.25 15.17
C LYS A 106 -5.14 -16.95 14.44
N CYS A 107 -4.23 -16.01 14.61
CA CYS A 107 -4.25 -14.70 13.98
C CYS A 107 -4.37 -14.82 12.45
N CYS A 108 -5.12 -13.89 11.88
CA CYS A 108 -5.24 -13.68 10.44
C CYS A 108 -3.81 -13.59 9.79
N SER A 109 -3.63 -13.91 8.49
CA SER A 109 -2.34 -13.76 7.76
C SER A 109 -1.93 -12.28 7.56
N CYS A 110 -2.40 -11.40 8.44
CA CYS A 110 -2.43 -9.95 8.34
C CYS A 110 -1.07 -9.26 8.43
N ARG A 111 0.00 -10.01 8.69
CA ARG A 111 1.34 -9.45 8.85
C ARG A 111 2.12 -9.28 7.56
N GLN A 112 1.65 -9.85 6.45
CA GLN A 112 2.27 -9.58 5.16
C GLN A 112 1.76 -8.24 4.62
N ARG A 113 2.22 -7.15 5.24
CA ARG A 113 2.04 -5.81 4.67
C ARG A 113 2.72 -5.80 3.31
N ARG A 114 1.96 -5.35 2.31
CA ARG A 114 2.45 -5.24 0.94
C ARG A 114 3.21 -3.94 0.81
N MET A 115 4.13 -3.88 -0.16
CA MET A 115 4.91 -2.69 -0.50
C MET A 115 4.07 -1.40 -0.54
N ALA A 116 2.85 -1.47 -1.09
CA ALA A 116 1.94 -0.32 -1.20
C ALA A 116 1.56 0.30 0.17
N SER A 117 1.37 -0.52 1.21
CA SER A 117 1.07 -0.04 2.56
C SER A 117 2.23 0.78 3.12
N TYR A 118 3.45 0.27 3.00
CA TYR A 118 4.66 0.97 3.44
C TYR A 118 4.89 2.28 2.68
N ILE A 119 4.63 2.29 1.37
CA ILE A 119 4.68 3.52 0.58
C ILE A 119 3.68 4.53 1.14
N SER A 120 2.44 4.12 1.39
CA SER A 120 1.39 5.03 1.89
C SER A 120 1.74 5.66 3.24
N GLU A 121 2.36 4.89 4.15
CA GLU A 121 2.83 5.38 5.44
C GLU A 121 4.04 6.31 5.28
N ALA A 122 5.02 5.91 4.46
CA ALA A 122 6.24 6.69 4.23
C ALA A 122 5.97 8.08 3.63
N ARG A 123 4.88 8.25 2.87
CA ARG A 123 4.47 9.57 2.35
C ARG A 123 4.23 10.60 3.46
N GLN A 124 3.85 10.16 4.65
CA GLN A 124 3.60 11.03 5.81
C GLN A 124 4.90 11.61 6.40
N ALA A 125 6.05 11.03 6.09
CA ALA A 125 7.35 11.54 6.50
C ALA A 125 7.80 12.77 5.68
N CYS A 126 7.19 13.03 4.53
CA CYS A 126 7.47 14.19 3.71
C CYS A 126 6.90 15.46 4.36
N ARG A 127 7.69 16.55 4.41
CA ARG A 127 7.21 17.84 4.92
C ARG A 127 6.15 18.48 4.02
N LEU A 128 6.21 18.23 2.72
CA LEU A 128 5.23 18.69 1.73
C LEU A 128 4.42 17.48 1.24
N PRO A 129 3.29 17.14 1.88
CA PRO A 129 2.59 15.88 1.63
C PRO A 129 2.05 15.75 0.20
N PHE A 130 1.59 16.85 -0.39
CA PHE A 130 1.01 16.84 -1.74
C PHE A 130 2.02 17.18 -2.83
N LEU A 131 3.01 18.01 -2.54
CA LEU A 131 4.02 18.37 -3.54
C LEU A 131 5.08 17.27 -3.69
N ILE A 132 5.53 16.68 -2.58
CA ILE A 132 6.59 15.66 -2.60
C ILE A 132 6.04 14.31 -2.18
N GLY A 133 5.25 14.25 -1.10
CA GLY A 133 4.65 13.01 -0.64
C GLY A 133 3.71 12.34 -1.64
N ALA A 134 3.13 13.07 -2.60
CA ALA A 134 2.30 12.48 -3.64
C ALA A 134 3.10 11.96 -4.86
N SER A 135 4.39 12.33 -4.98
CA SER A 135 5.22 11.96 -6.13
C SER A 135 5.60 10.47 -6.18
N PRO A 136 5.97 9.81 -5.06
CA PRO A 136 6.31 8.39 -5.07
C PRO A 136 5.12 7.52 -5.43
N VAL A 137 5.23 6.74 -6.50
CA VAL A 137 4.24 5.75 -6.96
C VAL A 137 4.87 4.37 -7.09
N CYS A 138 4.02 3.34 -7.09
CA CYS A 138 4.42 1.96 -7.36
C CYS A 138 3.76 1.48 -8.66
N TYR A 139 4.56 1.01 -9.59
CA TYR A 139 4.13 0.31 -10.80
C TYR A 139 4.35 -1.19 -10.62
N GLY A 140 3.40 -2.02 -11.06
CA GLY A 140 3.52 -3.47 -11.06
C GLY A 140 2.55 -4.16 -10.10
N ILE A 141 2.94 -5.34 -9.62
CA ILE A 141 2.10 -6.16 -8.74
C ILE A 141 2.41 -5.90 -7.25
N PRO A 142 1.43 -6.08 -6.35
CA PRO A 142 1.67 -5.94 -4.92
C PRO A 142 2.68 -6.99 -4.41
N THR A 143 3.89 -6.55 -4.04
CA THR A 143 4.98 -7.42 -3.57
C THR A 143 5.14 -7.37 -2.04
N ILE A 144 5.73 -8.44 -1.50
CA ILE A 144 6.07 -8.61 -0.09
C ILE A 144 7.55 -9.00 -0.03
N ILE A 145 8.30 -8.47 0.94
CA ILE A 145 9.65 -8.97 1.22
C ILE A 145 9.52 -10.09 2.24
N THR A 146 10.09 -11.23 1.93
CA THR A 146 10.23 -12.34 2.88
C THR A 146 11.70 -12.47 3.23
N SER A 147 12.05 -12.28 4.51
CA SER A 147 13.38 -12.67 4.98
C SER A 147 13.46 -14.20 4.96
N LEU A 148 14.31 -14.76 4.10
CA LEU A 148 14.73 -16.15 4.27
C LEU A 148 15.68 -16.15 5.45
N GLY A 149 15.19 -16.58 6.63
CA GLY A 149 16.06 -16.82 7.77
C GLY A 149 17.21 -17.74 7.36
N SER A 150 18.45 -17.33 7.68
CA SER A 150 19.64 -18.17 7.53
C SER A 150 19.37 -19.50 8.25
N LYS A 151 19.41 -20.60 7.49
CA LYS A 151 19.46 -21.95 8.05
C LYS A 151 20.81 -22.18 8.72
#